data_AF-A0A538K3F1-F1
#
_entry.id   AF-A0A538K3F1-F1
#
_cell.length_a   1.000
_cell.length_b   1.000
_cell.length_c   1.000
_cell.angle_alpha   90.00
_cell.angle_beta   90.00
_cell.angle_gamma   90.00
#
_symmetry.space_group_name_H-M   'P 1'
#
loop_
_entity.id
_entity.type
_entity.pdbx_description
1 polymer ?
#
loop_
_entity_poly.entity_id
_entity_poly.type
_entity_poly.pdbx_seq_one_letter_code
_entity_poly.pdbx_strand_id
1 'polypeptide(L)'
;MPIGGELYPAQELVAWGAIDRVVAADELHAAAERFARTLADGPTRAFSVVKQLAHAYRTDGVDGADALLLDAAVDLFDTEDARGGIQTFLQSGPGQATFAGR
;
A
#
# COMPACT_ATOMS: atom_id res chain seq x y z
N MET A 1 -15.31 13.50 11.11
CA MET A 1 -16.31 13.83 10.06
C MET A 1 -17.13 15.00 10.58
N PRO A 2 -17.26 16.11 9.83
CA PRO A 2 -17.97 17.30 10.32
C PRO A 2 -19.46 16.99 10.53
N ILE A 3 -20.04 17.53 11.61
CA ILE A 3 -21.36 17.14 12.14
C ILE A 3 -22.53 17.63 11.24
N GLY A 4 -22.27 18.50 10.26
CA GLY A 4 -23.28 19.19 9.44
C GLY A 4 -23.78 18.46 8.18
N GLY A 5 -23.14 17.37 7.74
CA GLY A 5 -23.60 16.62 6.55
C GLY A 5 -23.46 17.36 5.21
N GLU A 6 -22.63 18.40 5.14
CA GLU A 6 -22.40 19.19 3.94
C GLU A 6 -21.61 18.41 2.87
N LEU A 7 -21.82 18.76 1.60
CA LEU A 7 -21.05 18.22 0.49
C LEU A 7 -19.76 19.04 0.33
N TYR A 8 -18.63 18.34 0.32
CA TYR A 8 -17.30 18.95 0.16
C TYR A 8 -16.74 18.69 -1.25
N PRO A 9 -16.02 19.66 -1.84
CA PRO A 9 -15.34 19.47 -3.11
C PRO A 9 -14.21 18.44 -2.97
N ALA A 10 -13.93 17.72 -4.06
CA ALA A 10 -12.94 16.64 -4.06
C ALA A 10 -11.52 17.13 -3.66
N GLN A 11 -11.17 18.36 -3.98
CA GLN A 11 -9.89 18.97 -3.64
C GLN A 11 -9.69 19.09 -2.12
N GLU A 12 -10.75 19.39 -1.38
CA GLU A 12 -10.73 19.48 0.07
C GLU A 12 -10.61 18.10 0.71
N LEU A 13 -11.28 17.10 0.15
CA LEU A 13 -11.16 15.70 0.59
C LEU A 13 -9.74 15.14 0.38
N VAL A 14 -9.05 15.52 -0.70
CA VAL A 14 -7.62 15.17 -0.87
C VAL A 14 -6.76 15.85 0.20
N ALA A 15 -7.00 17.14 0.46
CA ALA A 15 -6.21 17.89 1.44
C ALA A 15 -6.34 17.31 2.86
N TRP A 16 -7.50 16.76 3.20
CA TRP A 16 -7.74 16.07 4.48
C TRP A 16 -7.24 14.61 4.51
N GLY A 17 -6.77 14.07 3.38
CA GLY A 17 -6.36 12.68 3.26
C GLY A 17 -7.53 11.68 3.28
N ALA A 18 -8.76 12.12 3.04
CA ALA A 18 -9.91 11.23 2.92
C ALA A 18 -9.94 10.48 1.58
N ILE A 19 -9.31 11.05 0.55
CA ILE A 19 -9.07 10.42 -0.75
C ILE A 19 -7.63 10.70 -1.20
N ASP A 20 -7.03 9.78 -1.96
CA ASP A 20 -5.62 9.89 -2.36
C ASP A 20 -5.38 10.85 -3.53
N ARG A 21 -6.34 11.00 -4.44
CA ARG A 21 -6.21 11.81 -5.67
C ARG A 21 -7.56 12.17 -6.30
N VAL A 22 -7.56 13.27 -7.06
CA VAL A 22 -8.66 13.65 -7.95
C VAL A 22 -8.22 13.46 -9.40
N VAL A 23 -9.09 12.91 -10.24
CA VAL A 23 -8.89 12.76 -11.69
C VAL A 23 -10.13 13.23 -12.43
N ALA A 24 -10.02 13.42 -13.75
CA ALA A 24 -11.19 13.73 -14.57
C ALA A 24 -12.21 12.58 -14.51
N ALA A 25 -13.51 12.90 -14.59
CA ALA A 25 -14.58 11.93 -14.36
C ALA A 25 -14.57 10.77 -15.37
N ASP A 26 -14.23 11.06 -16.62
CA ASP A 26 -14.07 10.10 -17.72
C ASP A 26 -12.80 9.24 -17.59
N GLU A 27 -11.80 9.69 -16.84
CA GLU A 27 -10.56 8.95 -16.59
C GLU A 27 -10.61 8.07 -15.32
N LEU A 28 -11.62 8.24 -14.47
CA LEU A 28 -11.68 7.60 -13.14
C LEU A 28 -11.49 6.09 -13.21
N HIS A 29 -12.23 5.43 -14.10
CA HIS A 29 -12.18 3.98 -14.23
C HIS A 29 -10.79 3.51 -14.70
N ALA A 30 -10.26 4.12 -15.76
CA ALA A 30 -8.95 3.79 -16.29
C ALA A 30 -7.83 4.04 -15.26
N ALA A 31 -7.93 5.12 -14.47
CA ALA A 31 -6.97 5.43 -13.42
C ALA A 31 -7.01 4.41 -12.27
N ALA A 32 -8.21 4.01 -11.82
CA ALA A 32 -8.39 3.00 -10.79
C ALA A 32 -7.83 1.64 -11.24
N GLU A 33 -8.11 1.23 -12.48
CA GLU A 33 -7.57 -0.02 -13.00
C GLU A 33 -6.04 0.00 -13.16
N ARG A 34 -5.46 1.12 -13.63
CA ARG A 34 -3.99 1.25 -13.73
C ARG A 34 -3.36 1.07 -12.35
N PHE A 35 -3.95 1.68 -11.33
CA PHE A 35 -3.47 1.53 -9.96
C PHE A 35 -3.61 0.10 -9.44
N ALA A 36 -4.75 -0.54 -9.68
CA ALA A 36 -4.96 -1.94 -9.30
C ALA A 36 -3.94 -2.87 -9.97
N ARG A 37 -3.62 -2.64 -11.25
CA ARG A 37 -2.57 -3.37 -11.98
C ARG A 37 -1.20 -3.16 -11.33
N THR A 38 -0.81 -1.92 -11.02
CA THR A 38 0.44 -1.66 -10.30
C THR A 38 0.55 -2.40 -8.97
N LEU A 39 -0.55 -2.55 -8.25
CA LEU A 39 -0.57 -3.33 -7.00
C LEU A 39 -0.49 -4.84 -7.25
N ALA A 40 -1.17 -5.34 -8.28
CA ALA A 40 -1.17 -6.76 -8.64
C ALA A 40 0.18 -7.23 -9.19
N ASP A 41 0.84 -6.37 -9.98
CA ASP A 41 2.17 -6.61 -10.57
C ASP A 41 3.31 -6.37 -9.56
N GLY A 42 2.98 -5.84 -8.37
CA GLY A 42 3.93 -5.59 -7.30
C GLY A 42 4.07 -6.77 -6.33
N PRO A 43 4.85 -6.61 -5.24
CA PRO A 43 5.04 -7.64 -4.22
C PRO A 43 3.78 -7.80 -3.38
N THR A 44 2.79 -8.52 -3.90
CA THR A 44 1.45 -8.66 -3.28
C THR A 44 1.52 -9.15 -1.83
N ARG A 45 2.45 -10.07 -1.51
CA ARG A 45 2.66 -10.53 -0.12
C ARG A 45 3.24 -9.44 0.79
N ALA A 46 4.18 -8.63 0.30
CA ALA A 46 4.71 -7.49 1.04
C ALA A 46 3.60 -6.46 1.32
N PHE A 47 2.77 -6.15 0.32
CA PHE A 47 1.63 -5.25 0.52
C PHE A 47 0.64 -5.78 1.55
N SER A 48 0.39 -7.09 1.58
CA SER A 48 -0.45 -7.71 2.60
C SER A 48 0.10 -7.47 4.01
N VAL A 49 1.40 -7.70 4.24
CA VAL A 49 2.01 -7.49 5.56
C VAL A 49 2.04 -6.03 5.96
N VAL A 50 2.38 -5.11 5.05
CA VAL A 50 2.31 -3.66 5.33
C VAL A 50 0.90 -3.26 5.76
N LYS A 51 -0.13 -3.81 5.11
CA LYS A 51 -1.53 -3.54 5.47
C LYS A 51 -1.89 -4.11 6.86
N GLN A 52 -1.37 -5.29 7.21
CA GLN A 52 -1.57 -5.90 8.54
C GLN A 52 -0.88 -5.08 9.63
N LEU A 53 0.35 -4.62 9.41
CA LEU A 53 1.09 -3.76 10.34
C LEU A 53 0.37 -2.43 10.57
N ALA A 54 -0.09 -1.78 9.50
CA ALA A 54 -0.87 -0.55 9.61
C ALA A 54 -2.18 -0.74 10.41
N HIS A 55 -2.80 -1.92 10.26
CA HIS A 55 -3.99 -2.27 11.05
C HIS A 55 -3.66 -2.53 12.52
N ALA A 56 -2.60 -3.27 12.81
CA ALA A 56 -2.15 -3.53 14.18
C ALA A 56 -1.74 -2.25 14.90
N TYR A 57 -1.02 -1.37 14.20
CA TYR A 57 -0.66 -0.04 14.71
C TYR A 57 -1.87 0.78 15.12
N ARG A 58 -2.95 0.70 14.34
CA ARG A 58 -4.19 1.42 14.65
C ARG A 58 -4.90 0.90 15.90
N THR A 59 -4.73 -0.37 16.26
CA THR A 59 -5.39 -0.99 17.41
C THR A 59 -4.56 -0.81 18.68
N ASP A 60 -3.27 -1.14 18.61
CA ASP A 60 -2.41 -1.31 19.79
C ASP A 60 -1.13 -0.45 19.72
N GLY A 61 -1.08 0.51 18.80
CA GLY A 61 0.05 1.40 18.65
C GLY A 61 1.32 0.69 18.17
N VAL A 62 2.48 1.23 18.55
CA VAL A 62 3.78 0.69 18.12
C VAL A 62 3.97 -0.75 18.60
N ASP A 63 3.58 -1.07 19.83
CA ASP A 63 3.78 -2.40 20.43
C ASP A 63 3.04 -3.51 19.65
N GLY A 64 1.82 -3.24 19.18
CA GLY A 64 1.08 -4.20 18.35
C GLY A 64 1.65 -4.38 16.95
N ALA A 65 2.19 -3.29 16.37
CA ALA A 65 2.89 -3.38 15.10
C ALA A 65 4.19 -4.19 15.24
N ASP A 66 4.98 -3.95 16.29
CA ASP A 66 6.24 -4.64 16.55
C ASP A 66 6.03 -6.14 16.84
N ALA A 67 4.97 -6.50 17.57
CA ALA A 67 4.62 -7.89 17.82
C ALA A 67 4.32 -8.66 16.52
N LEU A 68 3.63 -8.03 15.57
CA LEU A 68 3.34 -8.61 14.25
C LEU A 68 4.52 -8.54 13.28
N LEU A 69 5.40 -7.54 13.45
CA LEU A 69 6.54 -7.32 12.55
C LEU A 69 7.49 -8.50 12.56
N LEU A 70 7.81 -9.05 13.73
CA LEU A 70 8.75 -10.16 13.85
C LEU A 70 8.21 -11.43 13.17
N ASP A 71 6.94 -11.77 13.39
CA ASP A 71 6.32 -12.96 12.79
C ASP A 71 6.11 -12.77 11.27
N ALA A 72 5.63 -11.61 10.84
CA ALA A 72 5.31 -11.36 9.44
C ALA A 72 6.53 -11.06 8.55
N ALA A 73 7.60 -10.49 9.10
CA ALA A 73 8.82 -10.21 8.34
C ALA A 73 9.59 -11.49 8.01
N VAL A 74 9.62 -12.47 8.91
CA VAL A 74 10.32 -13.75 8.71
C VAL A 74 9.74 -14.50 7.51
N ASP A 75 8.41 -14.62 7.44
CA ASP A 75 7.73 -15.26 6.31
C ASP A 75 7.95 -14.51 4.99
N LEU A 76 8.12 -13.19 5.05
CA LEU A 76 8.42 -12.38 3.88
C LEU A 76 9.83 -12.65 3.34
N PHE A 77 10.84 -12.74 4.21
CA PHE A 77 12.23 -13.00 3.81
C PHE A 77 12.45 -14.37 3.16
N ASP A 78 11.53 -15.31 3.35
CA ASP A 78 11.54 -16.62 2.68
C ASP A 78 10.82 -16.65 1.33
N THR A 79 10.13 -15.56 0.94
CA THR A 79 9.53 -15.47 -0.40
C THR A 79 10.56 -15.11 -1.47
N GLU A 80 10.47 -15.78 -2.62
CA GLU A 80 11.34 -15.53 -3.78
C GLU A 80 11.22 -14.07 -4.27
N ASP A 81 10.01 -13.49 -4.16
CA ASP A 81 9.72 -12.12 -4.54
C ASP A 81 10.33 -11.07 -3.61
N ALA A 82 10.35 -11.30 -2.29
CA ALA A 82 10.99 -10.36 -1.37
C ALA A 82 12.51 -10.37 -1.55
N ARG A 83 13.12 -11.53 -1.78
CA ARG A 83 14.56 -11.64 -2.06
C ARG A 83 14.91 -10.98 -3.40
N GLY A 84 14.18 -11.30 -4.47
CA GLY A 84 14.39 -10.69 -5.79
C GLY A 84 14.11 -9.18 -5.79
N GLY A 85 13.08 -8.75 -5.06
CA GLY A 85 12.71 -7.36 -4.89
C GLY A 85 13.72 -6.52 -4.12
N ILE A 86 14.17 -7.01 -2.96
CA ILE A 86 15.20 -6.37 -2.14
C ILE A 86 16.53 -6.34 -2.91
N GLN A 87 16.91 -7.44 -3.56
CA GLN A 87 18.14 -7.49 -4.33
C GLN A 87 18.10 -6.53 -5.52
N THR A 88 17.00 -6.46 -6.27
CA THR A 88 16.86 -5.55 -7.41
C THR A 88 16.76 -4.09 -6.94
N PHE A 89 16.07 -3.82 -5.84
CA PHE A 89 16.04 -2.50 -5.21
C PHE A 89 17.44 -2.03 -4.79
N LEU A 90 18.23 -2.92 -4.16
CA LEU A 90 19.60 -2.61 -3.73
C LEU A 90 20.60 -2.50 -4.90
N GLN A 91 20.38 -3.21 -6.01
CA GLN A 91 21.28 -3.21 -7.17
C GLN A 91 20.94 -2.15 -8.23
N SER A 92 19.66 -1.83 -8.44
CA SER A 92 19.19 -1.02 -9.57
C SER A 92 18.32 0.19 -9.18
N GLY A 93 18.03 0.36 -7.88
CA GLY A 93 17.19 1.44 -7.38
C GLY A 93 15.68 1.13 -7.45
N PRO A 94 14.84 1.99 -6.83
CA PRO A 94 13.39 1.78 -6.74
C PRO A 94 12.73 1.65 -8.12
N GLY A 95 11.89 0.61 -8.29
CA GLY A 95 10.99 0.46 -9.44
C GLY A 95 11.43 -0.48 -10.57
N GLN A 96 12.59 -1.16 -10.45
CA GLN A 96 13.08 -2.10 -11.47
C GLN A 96 12.82 -3.59 -11.13
N ALA A 97 12.26 -3.87 -9.96
CA ALA A 97 11.97 -5.22 -9.52
C ALA A 97 10.73 -5.78 -10.25
N THR A 98 10.86 -6.96 -10.83
CA THR A 98 9.72 -7.74 -11.36
C THR A 98 9.26 -8.69 -10.27
N PHE A 99 8.00 -8.62 -9.87
CA PHE A 99 7.43 -9.42 -8.79
C PHE A 99 6.45 -10.45 -9.38
N ALA A 100 6.52 -11.70 -8.93
CA ALA A 100 5.65 -12.78 -9.43
C ALA A 100 4.38 -12.99 -8.59
N GLY A 101 4.23 -12.25 -7.48
CA GLY A 101 3.12 -12.32 -6.52
C GLY A 101 3.15 -13.56 -5.61
N ARG A 102 4.30 -14.20 -5.36
CA ARG A 102 4.41 -15.49 -4.64
C ARG A 102 5.41 -15.50 -3.50
#